data_AF-A0A424HLT1-F1
#
_entry.id   AF-A0A424HLT1-F1
#
_cell.length_a   1.000
_cell.length_b   1.000
_cell.length_c   1.000
_cell.angle_alpha   90.00
_cell.angle_beta   90.00
_cell.angle_gamma   90.00
#
_symmetry.space_group_name_H-M   'P 1'
#
loop_
_entity.id
_entity.type
_entity.pdbx_description
1 polymer ?
#
loop_
_entity_poly.entity_id
_entity_poly.type
_entity_poly.pdbx_seq_one_letter_code
_entity_poly.pdbx_strand_id
1 'polypeptide(L)'
;MVILILPFLPLPCQNPYTKNPFLCGDCHLETDFSPVSSAAALIQDRDGNVLLIRRRKEPHKGKLGIPGGFKKTREQLETAMLREVKKEVGIQWDSWKHLGG
;
A
#
# COMPACT_ATOMS: atom_id res chain seq x y z
N MET A 1 -2.38 -8.13 3.99
CA MET A 1 -3.10 -6.88 4.34
C MET A 1 -2.91 -6.68 5.82
N VAL A 2 -1.72 -6.21 6.17
CA VAL A 2 -1.49 -5.62 7.48
C VAL A 2 -1.80 -4.16 7.23
N ILE A 3 -2.91 -3.69 7.77
CA ILE A 3 -3.07 -2.27 8.03
C ILE A 3 -1.86 -1.94 8.89
N LEU A 4 -0.88 -1.24 8.31
CA LEU A 4 0.21 -0.66 9.09
C LEU A 4 -0.46 0.39 9.98
N ILE A 5 -0.94 -0.07 11.13
CA ILE A 5 -1.10 0.78 12.30
C ILE A 5 0.29 1.35 12.51
N LEU A 6 0.45 2.64 12.28
CA LEU A 6 1.67 3.39 12.54
C LEU A 6 2.15 3.00 13.94
N PRO A 7 3.29 2.29 14.10
CA PRO A 7 3.81 2.05 15.43
C PRO A 7 4.43 3.36 15.89
N PHE A 8 3.83 3.95 16.92
CA PHE A 8 4.50 4.83 17.87
C PHE A 8 5.27 6.02 17.25
N LEU A 9 4.55 7.11 16.93
CA LEU A 9 5.07 8.37 17.43
C LEU A 9 4.92 8.31 18.96
N PRO A 10 5.95 8.63 19.77
CA PRO A 10 5.78 8.79 21.20
C PRO A 10 5.00 10.09 21.41
N LEU A 11 3.69 10.05 21.15
CA LEU A 11 2.80 11.14 21.52
C LEU A 11 2.67 11.08 23.05
N PRO A 12 3.09 12.12 23.77
CA PRO A 12 3.07 12.14 25.24
C PRO A 12 1.65 12.17 25.84
N CYS A 13 0.60 12.33 25.01
CA CYS A 13 -0.81 12.36 25.38
C CYS A 13 -1.60 11.38 24.51
N GLN A 14 -2.29 10.42 25.12
CA GLN A 14 -3.13 9.43 24.42
C GLN A 14 -4.43 9.14 25.20
N ASN A 15 -5.03 10.14 25.85
CA ASN A 15 -6.35 10.00 26.48
C ASN A 15 -7.47 10.25 25.44
N PRO A 16 -8.11 9.20 24.87
CA PRO A 16 -9.10 9.38 23.81
C PRO A 16 -10.38 10.02 24.34
N TYR A 17 -10.85 11.08 23.68
CA TYR A 17 -12.13 11.71 24.03
C TYR A 17 -13.30 10.86 23.52
N THR A 18 -14.25 10.50 24.40
CA THR A 18 -15.31 9.52 24.10
C THR A 18 -16.22 9.89 22.92
N LYS A 19 -16.33 11.18 22.59
CA LYS A 19 -17.08 11.68 21.43
C LYS A 19 -16.27 11.74 20.13
N ASN A 20 -14.95 11.79 20.20
CA ASN A 20 -14.07 11.82 19.02
C ASN A 20 -12.76 11.05 19.31
N PRO A 21 -12.62 9.79 18.82
CA PRO A 21 -11.45 8.98 19.08
C PRO A 21 -10.17 9.51 18.43
N PHE A 22 -10.28 10.54 17.58
CA PHE A 22 -9.17 11.22 16.93
C PHE A 22 -8.69 12.46 17.70
N LEU A 23 -9.27 12.77 18.88
CA LEU A 23 -8.92 13.93 19.70
C LEU A 23 -8.42 13.49 21.09
N CYS A 24 -7.23 13.95 21.50
CA CYS A 24 -6.74 13.77 22.88
C CYS A 24 -7.50 14.72 23.83
N GLY A 25 -8.09 14.22 24.90
CA GLY A 25 -8.79 15.05 25.90
C GLY A 25 -7.87 15.94 26.74
N ASP A 26 -6.59 15.59 26.89
CA ASP A 26 -5.68 16.34 27.77
C ASP A 26 -4.88 17.41 27.01
N CYS A 27 -4.35 17.09 25.83
CA CYS A 27 -3.53 18.02 25.03
C CYS A 27 -4.24 18.59 23.80
N HIS A 28 -5.47 18.16 23.52
CA HIS A 28 -6.26 18.59 22.36
C HIS A 28 -5.60 18.33 20.98
N LEU A 29 -4.67 17.37 20.92
CA LEU A 29 -4.10 16.92 19.65
C LEU A 29 -5.16 16.17 18.84
N GLU A 30 -5.36 16.59 17.60
CA GLU A 30 -6.18 15.91 16.61
C GLU A 30 -5.30 15.06 15.67
N THR A 31 -5.72 13.81 15.42
CA THR A 31 -5.01 12.88 14.53
C THR A 31 -5.91 12.47 13.36
N ASP A 32 -5.47 12.71 12.14
CA ASP A 32 -6.20 12.26 10.95
C ASP A 32 -5.83 10.84 10.54
N PHE A 33 -6.83 10.07 10.11
CA PHE A 33 -6.60 8.80 9.42
C PHE A 33 -6.43 9.05 7.92
N SER A 34 -5.18 9.09 7.46
CA SER A 34 -4.88 9.16 6.03
C SER A 34 -5.01 7.78 5.37
N PRO A 35 -5.68 7.65 4.22
CA PRO A 35 -5.68 6.41 3.47
C PRO A 35 -4.27 6.09 2.97
N VAL A 36 -3.94 4.79 2.92
CA VAL A 36 -2.68 4.31 2.33
C VAL A 36 -2.95 3.88 0.90
N SER A 37 -2.29 4.52 -0.07
CA SER A 37 -2.40 4.16 -1.48
C SER A 37 -1.51 2.97 -1.85
N SER A 38 -2.00 2.13 -2.76
CA SER A 38 -1.26 1.03 -3.37
C SER A 38 -1.45 1.03 -4.88
N ALA A 39 -0.48 0.48 -5.60
CA ALA A 39 -0.51 0.35 -7.04
C ALA A 39 -0.18 -1.09 -7.47
N ALA A 40 -0.72 -1.50 -8.60
CA ALA A 40 -0.50 -2.82 -9.19
C ALA A 40 -0.37 -2.72 -10.71
N ALA A 41 0.34 -3.66 -11.32
CA ALA A 41 0.58 -3.69 -12.76
C ALA A 41 -0.09 -4.89 -13.42
N LEU A 42 -0.93 -4.64 -14.42
CA LEU A 42 -1.36 -5.67 -15.38
C LEU A 42 -0.31 -5.78 -16.47
N ILE A 43 0.35 -6.94 -16.53
CA ILE A 43 1.44 -7.21 -17.47
C ILE A 43 0.98 -8.32 -18.38
N GLN A 44 1.07 -8.05 -19.68
CA GLN A 44 0.68 -8.99 -20.73
C GLN A 44 1.92 -9.39 -21.54
N ASP A 45 2.04 -10.67 -21.88
CA ASP A 45 3.03 -11.13 -22.86
C ASP A 45 2.54 -10.92 -24.30
N ARG A 46 3.34 -11.35 -25.29
CA ARG A 46 3.01 -11.19 -26.72
C ARG A 46 1.83 -12.04 -27.16
N ASP A 47 1.53 -13.11 -26.44
CA ASP A 47 0.45 -14.05 -26.74
C ASP A 47 -0.85 -13.67 -26.03
N GLY A 48 -0.83 -12.59 -25.26
CA GLY A 48 -1.99 -12.07 -24.56
C GLY A 48 -2.16 -12.62 -23.13
N ASN A 49 -1.24 -13.45 -22.63
CA ASN A 49 -1.33 -14.00 -21.29
C ASN A 49 -1.00 -12.93 -20.24
N VAL A 50 -1.70 -12.97 -19.11
CA VAL A 50 -1.50 -12.02 -18.01
C VAL A 50 -0.65 -12.64 -16.92
N LEU A 51 0.39 -11.91 -16.49
CA LEU A 51 1.23 -12.33 -15.39
C LEU A 51 0.50 -12.17 -14.06
N LEU A 52 0.43 -13.26 -13.31
CA LEU A 52 -0.08 -13.30 -11.94
C LEU A 52 0.98 -13.85 -10.99
N ILE A 53 0.95 -13.39 -9.76
CA ILE A 53 1.82 -13.88 -8.68
C ILE A 53 1.04 -14.76 -7.71
N ARG A 54 1.74 -15.67 -7.05
CA ARG A 54 1.19 -16.41 -5.91
C ARG A 54 1.50 -15.67 -4.61
N ARG A 55 0.46 -15.25 -3.90
CA ARG A 55 0.59 -14.42 -2.70
C ARG A 55 1.33 -15.15 -1.59
N ARG A 56 2.33 -14.51 -0.99
CA ARG A 56 3.17 -15.10 0.08
C ARG A 56 2.68 -14.80 1.51
N LYS A 57 1.78 -13.82 1.67
CA LYS A 57 1.34 -13.30 2.98
C LYS A 57 -0.18 -13.32 3.12
N GLU A 58 -0.66 -13.41 4.36
CA GLU A 58 -2.07 -13.29 4.69
C GLU A 58 -2.60 -11.84 4.58
N PRO A 59 -3.93 -11.65 4.37
CA PRO A 59 -4.91 -12.69 4.06
C PRO A 59 -4.72 -13.23 2.63
N HIS A 60 -5.26 -14.43 2.39
CA HIS A 60 -5.26 -15.13 1.09
C HIS A 60 -3.88 -15.54 0.59
N LYS A 61 -3.03 -16.02 1.50
CA LYS A 61 -1.78 -16.68 1.10
C LYS A 61 -2.08 -17.84 0.14
N GLY A 62 -1.21 -18.03 -0.84
CA GLY A 62 -1.31 -19.13 -1.82
C GLY A 62 -2.29 -18.89 -2.97
N LYS A 63 -3.15 -17.86 -2.93
CA LYS A 63 -4.01 -17.47 -4.05
C LYS A 63 -3.23 -16.63 -5.08
N LEU A 64 -3.79 -16.56 -6.30
CA LEU A 64 -3.29 -15.68 -7.35
C LEU A 64 -3.62 -14.22 -7.04
N GLY A 65 -2.75 -13.31 -7.48
CA GLY A 65 -2.94 -11.87 -7.39
C GLY A 65 -2.12 -11.13 -8.43
N ILE A 66 -2.43 -9.85 -8.61
CA ILE A 66 -1.70 -8.94 -9.50
C ILE A 66 -0.45 -8.44 -8.74
N PRO A 67 0.74 -8.39 -9.38
CA PRO A 67 1.94 -7.86 -8.74
C PRO A 67 1.79 -6.38 -8.40
N GLY A 68 2.29 -5.97 -7.24
CA GLY A 68 2.15 -4.61 -6.76
C GLY A 68 2.24 -4.46 -5.23
N GLY A 69 2.03 -3.25 -4.75
CA GLY A 69 2.11 -2.99 -3.32
C GLY A 69 1.87 -1.53 -2.93
N PHE A 70 2.06 -1.27 -1.64
CA PHE A 70 1.87 0.05 -1.05
C PHE A 70 3.00 1.00 -1.44
N LYS A 71 2.63 2.27 -1.64
CA LYS A 71 3.63 3.33 -1.77
C LYS A 71 4.26 3.64 -0.43
N LYS A 72 5.52 4.08 -0.46
CA LYS A 72 6.18 4.67 0.70
C LYS A 72 5.80 6.15 0.85
N THR A 73 6.04 6.70 2.04
CA THR A 73 5.90 8.13 2.30
C THR A 73 6.75 8.94 1.30
N ARG A 74 6.14 9.95 0.67
CA ARG A 74 6.74 10.80 -0.38
C ARG A 74 7.14 10.05 -1.67
N GLU A 75 6.69 8.82 -1.86
CA GLU A 75 6.87 8.09 -3.11
C GLU A 75 5.70 8.38 -4.08
N GLN A 76 6.02 8.52 -5.37
CA GLN A 76 5.01 8.55 -6.44
C GLN A 76 4.43 7.15 -6.65
N LEU A 77 3.17 7.09 -7.05
CA LEU A 77 2.43 5.83 -7.13
C LEU A 77 3.01 4.90 -8.21
N GLU A 78 3.41 5.49 -9.32
CA GLU A 78 4.09 4.87 -10.46
C GLU A 78 5.43 4.29 -10.01
N THR A 79 6.25 5.06 -9.30
CA THR A 79 7.55 4.60 -8.80
C THR A 79 7.38 3.42 -7.84
N ALA A 80 6.36 3.47 -6.97
CA ALA A 80 6.04 2.37 -6.06
C ALA A 80 5.65 1.10 -6.84
N MET A 81 4.80 1.22 -7.86
CA MET A 81 4.41 0.12 -8.75
C MET A 81 5.65 -0.51 -9.39
N LEU A 82 6.47 0.27 -10.11
CA LEU A 82 7.64 -0.25 -10.83
C LEU A 82 8.61 -0.97 -9.86
N ARG A 83 8.81 -0.42 -8.66
CA ARG A 83 9.67 -0.98 -7.61
C ARG A 83 9.13 -2.30 -7.05
N GLU A 84 7.86 -2.35 -6.68
CA GLU A 84 7.26 -3.58 -6.11
C GLU A 84 7.21 -4.69 -7.15
N VAL A 85 6.82 -4.37 -8.38
CA VAL A 85 6.76 -5.38 -9.46
C VAL A 85 8.17 -5.90 -9.77
N LYS A 86 9.20 -5.04 -9.84
CA LYS A 86 10.61 -5.49 -9.99
C LYS A 86 11.04 -6.41 -8.85
N LYS A 87 10.62 -6.14 -7.61
CA LYS A 87 10.94 -6.97 -6.44
C LYS A 87 10.23 -8.33 -6.45
N GLU A 88 8.99 -8.38 -6.90
CA GLU A 88 8.17 -9.59 -6.87
C GLU A 88 8.44 -10.52 -8.06
N VAL A 89 8.70 -9.97 -9.25
CA VAL A 89 8.83 -10.75 -10.50
C VAL A 89 10.16 -10.54 -11.24
N GLY A 90 10.99 -9.58 -10.84
CA GLY A 90 12.34 -9.38 -11.42
C GLY A 90 12.38 -8.69 -12.79
N ILE A 91 11.24 -8.27 -13.32
CA ILE A 91 11.12 -7.66 -14.66
C ILE A 91 11.38 -6.15 -14.59
N GLN A 92 11.89 -5.59 -15.69
CA GLN A 92 12.00 -4.14 -15.94
C GLN A 92 11.18 -3.77 -17.18
N TRP A 93 10.82 -2.49 -17.29
CA TRP A 93 9.88 -1.98 -18.28
C TRP A 93 10.40 -0.66 -18.82
N ASP A 94 10.34 -0.52 -20.14
CA ASP A 94 10.71 0.71 -20.83
C ASP A 94 9.53 1.67 -20.95
N SER A 95 8.30 1.15 -20.95
CA SER A 95 7.07 1.95 -21.02
C SER A 95 5.91 1.30 -20.26
N TRP A 96 4.94 2.13 -19.87
CA TRP A 96 3.71 1.73 -19.18
C TRP A 96 2.63 2.79 -19.43
N LYS A 97 1.37 2.43 -19.15
CA LYS A 97 0.22 3.32 -19.29
C LYS A 97 -0.69 3.17 -18.07
N HIS A 98 -1.23 4.29 -17.59
CA HIS A 98 -2.24 4.30 -16.54
C HIS A 98 -3.57 3.71 -17.06
N LEU A 99 -4.13 2.75 -16.33
CA LEU A 99 -5.39 2.08 -16.70
C LEU A 99 -6.60 2.56 -15.89
N GLY A 100 -6.39 3.18 -14.72
CA GLY A 100 -7.46 3.67 -13.85
C GLY A 100 -7.03 3.70 -12.39
N GLY A 101 -7.68 4.57 -11.60
CA GLY A 101 -7.40 4.82 -10.18
C GLY A 101 -8.33 5.86 -9.61
#